data_AF-A0A969KF76-F1
#
_entry.id   AF-A0A969KF76-F1
#
_cell.length_a   1.000
_cell.length_b   1.000
_cell.length_c   1.000
_cell.angle_alpha   90.00
_cell.angle_beta   90.00
_cell.angle_gamma   90.00
#
_symmetry.space_group_name_H-M   'P 1'
#
loop_
_entity.id
_entity.type
_entity.pdbx_description
1 polymer ?
#
loop_
_entity_poly.entity_id
_entity_poly.type
_entity_poly.pdbx_seq_one_letter_code
_entity_poly.pdbx_strand_id
1 'polypeptide(L)'
;MTDEDSSFTTGNVLANDKGGENLIITGLNTSGTQGTVTNNGDGTFNYDPNGQFESLAEGETATDTFFYTIENSDGVLDTAAVTVTINGLDDTLILEGTGGNDILTGTNADEIFIGLRGRDTLTGGSGKDKFVFTSTVDAGDTITDFEVGSDLIVFTDLFESIGFEGLDPISAGVVGFLGSGDNTIITIDPDGIAGGARARSFLSVEGVSVENMKNADNFVF
;
A
#
# COMPACT_ATOMS: atom_id res chain seq x y z
N MET A 1 -18.58 11.01 -3.51
CA MET A 1 -17.54 9.96 -3.40
C MET A 1 -16.34 10.58 -2.72
N THR A 2 -15.65 9.80 -1.91
CA THR A 2 -14.41 10.17 -1.21
C THR A 2 -13.51 8.92 -1.13
N ASP A 3 -12.31 9.06 -0.57
CA ASP A 3 -11.50 7.95 -0.08
C ASP A 3 -11.67 7.78 1.45
N GLU A 4 -11.10 6.70 1.99
CA GLU A 4 -11.22 6.34 3.40
C GLU A 4 -10.49 7.26 4.38
N ASP A 5 -9.55 8.08 3.90
CA ASP A 5 -8.78 9.02 4.71
C ASP A 5 -9.29 10.46 4.66
N SER A 6 -10.10 10.77 3.65
CA SER A 6 -10.49 12.13 3.35
C SER A 6 -11.91 12.43 3.77
N SER A 7 -12.05 13.45 4.62
CA SER A 7 -13.32 14.14 4.82
C SER A 7 -13.71 14.93 3.57
N PHE A 8 -15.01 15.00 3.28
CA PHE A 8 -15.53 15.83 2.19
C PHE A 8 -16.83 16.55 2.57
N THR A 9 -17.16 17.61 1.81
CA THR A 9 -18.44 18.32 1.91
C THR A 9 -19.30 18.02 0.69
N THR A 10 -20.57 17.69 0.91
CA THR A 10 -21.53 17.44 -0.17
C THR A 10 -21.82 18.71 -0.97
N GLY A 11 -22.40 18.55 -2.17
CA GLY A 11 -23.19 19.62 -2.77
C GLY A 11 -24.40 19.97 -1.90
N ASN A 12 -25.06 21.09 -2.19
CA ASN A 12 -26.30 21.44 -1.51
C ASN A 12 -27.38 20.40 -1.85
N VAL A 13 -27.85 19.65 -0.85
CA VAL A 13 -28.80 18.55 -1.05
C VAL A 13 -30.21 19.03 -1.38
N LEU A 14 -30.50 20.30 -1.11
CA LEU A 14 -31.80 20.90 -1.42
C LEU A 14 -31.93 21.27 -2.91
N ALA A 15 -30.82 21.26 -3.67
CA ALA A 15 -30.81 21.71 -5.05
C ALA A 15 -31.63 20.82 -6.00
N ASN A 16 -31.84 19.55 -5.64
CA ASN A 16 -32.63 18.59 -6.41
C ASN A 16 -34.01 18.30 -5.81
N ASP A 17 -34.35 18.90 -4.66
CA ASP A 17 -35.64 18.69 -3.99
C ASP A 17 -36.75 19.52 -4.65
N LYS A 18 -37.95 18.94 -4.75
CA LYS A 18 -39.15 19.56 -5.34
C LYS A 18 -40.25 19.62 -4.30
N GLY A 19 -40.81 20.80 -3.99
CA GLY A 19 -41.89 20.84 -2.99
C GLY A 19 -42.34 22.21 -2.47
N GLY A 20 -41.74 23.31 -2.94
CA GLY A 20 -42.15 24.67 -2.56
C GLY A 20 -40.97 25.63 -2.43
N GLU A 21 -41.28 26.90 -2.19
CA GLU A 21 -40.30 27.92 -1.78
C GLU A 21 -39.88 27.66 -0.31
N ASN A 22 -38.63 27.94 0.06
CA ASN A 22 -38.09 27.84 1.44
C ASN A 22 -38.08 26.43 2.06
N LEU A 23 -37.42 25.46 1.41
CA LEU A 23 -37.10 24.18 2.05
C LEU A 23 -36.04 24.37 3.15
N ILE A 24 -36.27 23.76 4.31
CA ILE A 24 -35.31 23.73 5.42
C ILE A 24 -35.05 22.28 5.88
N ILE A 25 -33.82 21.99 6.29
CA ILE A 25 -33.47 20.70 6.88
C ILE A 25 -33.85 20.73 8.37
N THR A 26 -34.75 19.84 8.78
CA THR A 26 -35.28 19.78 10.15
C THR A 26 -34.87 18.51 10.88
N GLY A 27 -34.35 17.50 10.17
CA GLY A 27 -33.88 16.25 10.76
C GLY A 27 -32.63 15.71 10.08
N LEU A 28 -31.79 15.04 10.87
CA LEU A 28 -30.64 14.26 10.41
C LEU A 28 -30.63 12.94 11.19
N ASN A 29 -30.55 11.83 10.47
CA ASN A 29 -30.43 10.49 11.04
C ASN A 29 -29.14 9.82 10.54
N THR A 30 -28.22 9.58 11.47
CA THR A 30 -26.91 8.95 11.24
C THR A 30 -26.78 7.60 11.94
N SER A 31 -27.87 7.00 12.45
CA SER A 31 -27.78 5.78 13.27
C SER A 31 -27.27 4.54 12.52
N GLY A 32 -27.32 4.57 11.18
CA GLY A 32 -26.79 3.53 10.30
C GLY A 32 -25.47 3.91 9.63
N THR A 33 -24.92 5.07 9.97
CA THR A 33 -23.69 5.61 9.38
C THR A 33 -22.49 5.16 10.21
N GLN A 34 -21.45 4.64 9.57
CA GLN A 34 -20.19 4.26 10.21
C GLN A 34 -19.29 5.49 10.40
N GLY A 35 -19.15 6.30 9.35
CA GLY A 35 -18.49 7.60 9.43
C GLY A 35 -19.27 8.62 10.28
N THR A 36 -18.71 9.82 10.41
CA THR A 36 -19.38 10.93 11.09
C THR A 36 -19.97 11.92 10.08
N VAL A 37 -21.16 12.44 10.39
CA VAL A 37 -21.87 13.41 9.54
C VAL A 37 -22.21 14.65 10.34
N THR A 38 -21.89 15.82 9.78
CA THR A 38 -22.23 17.12 10.36
C THR A 38 -23.08 17.91 9.36
N ASN A 39 -24.23 18.44 9.82
CA ASN A 39 -25.04 19.38 9.04
C ASN A 39 -24.48 20.80 9.20
N ASN A 40 -24.17 21.47 8.09
CA ASN A 40 -23.62 22.83 8.10
C ASN A 40 -24.68 23.92 8.21
N GLY A 41 -25.96 23.57 8.07
CA GLY A 41 -27.09 24.51 8.16
C GLY A 41 -27.35 25.33 6.90
N ASP A 42 -26.57 25.13 5.84
CA ASP A 42 -26.70 25.81 4.54
C ASP A 42 -27.17 24.86 3.42
N GLY A 43 -27.61 23.65 3.78
CA GLY A 43 -27.99 22.60 2.84
C GLY A 43 -26.84 21.66 2.46
N THR A 44 -25.63 21.87 2.95
CA THR A 44 -24.50 20.95 2.80
C THR A 44 -24.24 20.13 4.07
N PHE A 45 -23.60 18.98 3.89
CA PHE A 45 -23.12 18.14 4.98
C PHE A 45 -21.62 17.87 4.84
N ASN A 46 -20.92 17.81 5.97
CA ASN A 46 -19.60 17.21 6.05
C ASN A 46 -19.74 15.73 6.38
N TYR A 47 -19.00 14.88 5.67
CA TYR A 47 -18.84 13.47 5.98
C TYR A 47 -17.35 13.18 6.19
N ASP A 48 -17.03 12.49 7.28
CA ASP A 48 -15.70 12.02 7.64
C ASP A 48 -15.76 10.49 7.81
N PRO A 49 -15.03 9.69 7.01
CA PRO A 49 -14.95 8.24 7.19
C PRO A 49 -14.51 7.82 8.61
N ASN A 50 -13.79 8.69 9.33
CA ASN A 50 -13.42 8.53 10.75
C ASN A 50 -12.71 7.19 11.04
N GLY A 51 -11.81 6.77 10.14
CA GLY A 51 -11.00 5.56 10.27
C GLY A 51 -11.80 4.25 10.34
N GLN A 52 -13.05 4.25 9.86
CA GLN A 52 -13.91 3.06 9.90
C GLN A 52 -13.73 2.14 8.69
N PHE A 53 -12.92 2.56 7.71
CA PHE A 53 -12.85 1.90 6.41
C PHE A 53 -11.48 1.32 6.05
N GLU A 54 -10.42 1.53 6.86
CA GLU A 54 -9.01 1.05 6.73
C GLU A 54 -8.78 -0.41 6.29
N SER A 55 -9.83 -1.21 6.27
CA SER A 55 -9.81 -2.56 5.71
C SER A 55 -9.97 -2.61 4.19
N LEU A 56 -10.34 -1.51 3.53
CA LEU A 56 -10.51 -1.49 2.08
C LEU A 56 -9.13 -1.41 1.44
N ALA A 57 -8.79 -2.41 0.62
CA ALA A 57 -7.57 -2.32 -0.17
C ALA A 57 -7.75 -1.36 -1.36
N GLU A 58 -6.64 -0.95 -1.98
CA GLU A 58 -6.66 -0.15 -3.21
C GLU A 58 -7.60 -0.76 -4.26
N GLY A 59 -8.54 0.05 -4.75
CA GLY A 59 -9.52 -0.35 -5.75
C GLY A 59 -10.75 -1.07 -5.21
N GLU A 60 -10.81 -1.38 -3.91
CA GLU A 60 -12.04 -1.76 -3.24
C GLU A 60 -12.90 -0.53 -2.92
N THR A 61 -14.21 -0.75 -2.73
CA THR A 61 -15.13 0.33 -2.38
C THR A 61 -16.15 -0.14 -1.36
N ALA A 62 -16.49 0.74 -0.42
CA ALA A 62 -17.65 0.62 0.44
C ALA A 62 -18.66 1.74 0.19
N THR A 63 -19.87 1.57 0.73
CA THR A 63 -20.86 2.65 0.78
C THR A 63 -21.31 2.89 2.21
N ASP A 64 -21.45 4.16 2.56
CA ASP A 64 -22.11 4.59 3.77
C ASP A 64 -23.34 5.45 3.45
N THR A 65 -24.33 5.49 4.33
CA THR A 65 -25.59 6.21 4.07
C THR A 65 -26.13 6.87 5.33
N PHE A 66 -26.58 8.12 5.17
CA PHE A 66 -27.35 8.86 6.16
C PHE A 66 -28.62 9.44 5.54
N PHE A 67 -29.57 9.83 6.38
CA PHE A 67 -30.85 10.38 5.93
C PHE A 67 -31.06 11.78 6.50
N TYR A 68 -31.65 12.66 5.68
CA TYR A 68 -32.07 14.00 6.12
C TYR A 68 -33.57 14.18 5.88
N THR A 69 -34.20 14.97 6.74
CA THR A 69 -35.61 15.33 6.64
C THR A 69 -35.73 16.81 6.33
N ILE A 70 -36.52 17.14 5.31
CA ILE A 70 -36.84 18.51 4.94
C ILE A 70 -38.28 18.84 5.31
N GLU A 71 -38.55 20.12 5.53
CA GLU A 71 -39.88 20.68 5.71
C GLU A 71 -40.10 21.85 4.73
N ASN A 72 -41.28 21.92 4.13
CA ASN A 72 -41.69 23.08 3.33
C ASN A 72 -42.49 24.11 4.15
N SER A 73 -42.84 25.25 3.54
CA SER A 73 -43.59 26.32 4.22
C SER A 73 -44.98 25.92 4.75
N ASP A 74 -45.56 24.83 4.21
CA ASP A 74 -46.86 24.30 4.63
C ASP A 74 -46.73 23.24 5.74
N GLY A 75 -45.52 22.97 6.20
CA GLY A 75 -45.21 21.98 7.25
C GLY A 75 -45.21 20.53 6.75
N VAL A 76 -45.11 20.31 5.44
CA VAL A 76 -45.01 18.97 4.86
C VAL A 76 -43.57 18.49 4.95
N LEU A 77 -43.39 17.28 5.50
CA LEU A 77 -42.10 16.63 5.65
C LEU A 77 -41.81 15.64 4.52
N ASP A 78 -40.55 15.58 4.10
CA ASP A 78 -40.02 14.51 3.25
C ASP A 78 -38.64 14.06 3.75
N THR A 79 -38.26 12.82 3.46
CA THR A 79 -36.97 12.25 3.89
C THR A 79 -36.23 11.65 2.70
N ALA A 80 -34.98 12.04 2.55
CA ALA A 80 -34.10 11.57 1.49
C ALA A 80 -32.80 11.00 2.05
N ALA A 81 -32.16 10.14 1.26
CA ALA A 81 -30.91 9.49 1.60
C ALA A 81 -29.73 10.19 0.89
N VAL A 82 -28.61 10.30 1.58
CA VAL A 82 -27.31 10.61 0.98
C VAL A 82 -26.46 9.37 1.10
N THR A 83 -26.09 8.80 -0.05
CA THR A 83 -25.16 7.66 -0.12
C THR A 83 -23.78 8.17 -0.50
N VAL A 84 -22.79 7.85 0.32
CA VAL A 84 -21.38 8.11 0.11
C VAL A 84 -20.73 6.83 -0.38
N THR A 85 -20.04 6.88 -1.52
CA THR A 85 -19.09 5.84 -1.92
C THR A 85 -17.71 6.22 -1.41
N ILE A 86 -17.08 5.30 -0.69
CA ILE A 86 -15.73 5.38 -0.12
C ILE A 86 -14.86 4.42 -0.92
N ASN A 87 -13.77 4.91 -1.47
CA ASN A 87 -12.77 4.07 -2.14
C ASN A 87 -11.64 3.76 -1.16
N GLY A 88 -11.17 2.50 -1.16
CA GLY A 88 -9.94 2.13 -0.48
C GLY A 88 -8.72 2.69 -1.20
N LEU A 89 -7.70 3.06 -0.43
CA LEU A 89 -6.40 3.48 -0.92
C LEU A 89 -5.36 2.37 -0.66
N ASP A 90 -4.20 2.53 -1.30
CA ASP A 90 -3.04 1.73 -0.93
C ASP A 90 -2.35 2.37 0.28
N ASP A 91 -2.62 1.85 1.48
CA ASP A 91 -2.00 2.29 2.73
C ASP A 91 -0.67 1.59 3.00
N THR A 92 -0.01 1.04 1.97
CA THR A 92 1.28 0.34 2.13
C THR A 92 2.28 1.24 2.85
N LEU A 93 2.70 0.80 4.03
CA LEU A 93 3.63 1.54 4.87
C LEU A 93 5.06 1.41 4.31
N ILE A 94 5.73 2.55 4.09
CA ILE A 94 7.14 2.59 3.63
C ILE A 94 8.07 2.82 4.83
N LEU A 95 8.97 1.87 5.06
CA LEU A 95 10.10 1.98 5.98
C LEU A 95 11.37 2.27 5.18
N GLU A 96 11.79 3.52 5.22
CA GLU A 96 13.01 3.98 4.54
C GLU A 96 14.15 4.23 5.55
N GLY A 97 15.31 3.65 5.27
CA GLY A 97 16.55 3.85 5.99
C GLY A 97 17.26 5.14 5.60
N THR A 98 18.55 5.20 5.92
CA THR A 98 19.44 6.29 5.56
C THR A 98 20.59 5.76 4.71
N GLY A 99 21.58 6.60 4.37
CA GLY A 99 22.83 6.11 3.77
C GLY A 99 23.79 5.41 4.75
N GLY A 100 23.29 5.02 5.93
CA GLY A 100 24.01 4.46 7.07
C GLY A 100 23.92 2.94 7.12
N ASN A 101 24.15 2.36 8.30
CA ASN A 101 23.76 0.98 8.54
C ASN A 101 22.55 1.05 9.48
N ASP A 102 21.40 0.70 8.96
CA ASP A 102 20.12 0.85 9.63
C ASP A 102 19.55 -0.50 10.07
N ILE A 103 18.66 -0.46 11.06
CA ILE A 103 17.84 -1.59 11.47
C ILE A 103 16.39 -1.16 11.23
N LEU A 104 15.75 -1.76 10.24
CA LEU A 104 14.36 -1.52 9.91
C LEU A 104 13.56 -2.75 10.34
N THR A 105 12.52 -2.53 11.15
CA THR A 105 11.66 -3.59 11.68
C THR A 105 10.21 -3.20 11.43
N GLY A 106 9.52 -4.00 10.63
CA GLY A 106 8.12 -3.85 10.30
C GLY A 106 7.17 -4.43 11.33
N THR A 107 5.94 -4.64 10.90
CA THR A 107 4.83 -5.03 11.77
C THR A 107 4.16 -6.32 11.29
N ASN A 108 2.84 -6.36 11.32
CA ASN A 108 2.06 -7.46 10.75
C ASN A 108 1.30 -7.01 9.49
N ALA A 109 1.59 -5.81 8.99
CA ALA A 109 0.95 -5.22 7.82
C ALA A 109 1.86 -5.40 6.61
N ASP A 110 1.31 -5.25 5.40
CA ASP A 110 2.09 -5.31 4.18
C ASP A 110 2.94 -4.02 4.06
N GLU A 111 4.26 -4.17 4.06
CA GLU A 111 5.19 -3.03 4.10
C GLU A 111 6.21 -3.02 2.96
N ILE A 112 6.74 -1.84 2.65
CA ILE A 112 7.86 -1.64 1.71
C ILE A 112 9.09 -1.20 2.49
N PHE A 113 10.17 -1.96 2.37
CA PHE A 113 11.46 -1.67 2.97
C PHE A 113 12.43 -1.14 1.93
N ILE A 114 13.03 0.02 2.23
CA ILE A 114 14.08 0.64 1.41
C ILE A 114 15.28 0.95 2.32
N GLY A 115 16.29 0.07 2.32
CA GLY A 115 17.50 0.24 3.13
C GLY A 115 18.37 1.42 2.65
N LEU A 116 18.45 1.59 1.33
CA LEU A 116 19.38 2.48 0.60
C LEU A 116 20.83 1.99 0.72
N ARG A 117 21.79 2.91 0.65
CA ARG A 117 23.20 2.59 0.79
C ARG A 117 23.48 2.23 2.24
N GLY A 118 23.99 1.04 2.47
CA GLY A 118 24.27 0.63 3.83
C GLY A 118 24.72 -0.79 3.94
N ARG A 119 24.76 -1.28 5.17
CA ARG A 119 24.62 -2.70 5.45
C ARG A 119 23.48 -2.79 6.44
N ASP A 120 22.29 -2.89 5.88
CA ASP A 120 21.07 -2.74 6.63
C ASP A 120 20.56 -4.11 7.09
N THR A 121 19.88 -4.10 8.24
CA THR A 121 19.17 -5.26 8.77
C THR A 121 17.69 -4.99 8.61
N LEU A 122 17.03 -5.78 7.79
CA LEU A 122 15.63 -5.61 7.40
C LEU A 122 14.83 -6.78 7.97
N THR A 123 13.84 -6.48 8.80
CA THR A 123 12.93 -7.45 9.42
C THR A 123 11.51 -7.08 9.02
N GLY A 124 10.86 -7.91 8.20
CA GLY A 124 9.51 -7.69 7.69
C GLY A 124 8.46 -7.79 8.79
N GLY A 125 8.49 -8.89 9.53
CA GLY A 125 7.43 -9.30 10.42
C GLY A 125 6.45 -10.21 9.71
N SER A 126 5.15 -10.03 9.96
CA SER A 126 4.11 -10.74 9.22
C SER A 126 3.54 -9.81 8.14
N GLY A 127 2.88 -10.36 7.13
CA GLY A 127 2.36 -9.57 6.02
C GLY A 127 2.94 -10.06 4.71
N LYS A 128 2.73 -9.30 3.65
CA LYS A 128 3.37 -9.48 2.35
C LYS A 128 4.31 -8.34 2.09
N ASP A 129 5.53 -8.49 2.57
CA ASP A 129 6.49 -7.41 2.55
C ASP A 129 7.28 -7.33 1.25
N LYS A 130 7.70 -6.12 0.89
CA LYS A 130 8.54 -5.86 -0.27
C LYS A 130 9.86 -5.27 0.17
N PHE A 131 10.95 -5.97 -0.09
CA PHE A 131 12.31 -5.47 0.14
C PHE A 131 12.87 -4.92 -1.18
N VAL A 132 12.96 -3.60 -1.28
CA VAL A 132 13.27 -2.90 -2.53
C VAL A 132 14.73 -2.51 -2.58
N PHE A 133 15.39 -2.90 -3.68
CA PHE A 133 16.75 -2.53 -3.99
C PHE A 133 16.79 -1.84 -5.35
N THR A 134 17.38 -0.65 -5.37
CA THR A 134 17.31 0.28 -6.51
C THR A 134 18.60 0.35 -7.29
N SER A 135 19.72 -0.06 -6.69
CA SER A 135 21.01 -0.04 -7.38
C SER A 135 22.04 -0.96 -6.73
N THR A 136 23.17 -1.16 -7.44
CA THR A 136 24.28 -1.96 -6.90
C THR A 136 24.94 -1.36 -5.66
N VAL A 137 24.63 -0.10 -5.28
CA VAL A 137 25.15 0.50 -4.05
C VAL A 137 24.40 0.07 -2.79
N ASP A 138 23.23 -0.54 -2.95
CA ASP A 138 22.39 -1.09 -1.87
C ASP A 138 22.87 -2.50 -1.46
N ALA A 139 24.08 -2.88 -1.88
CA ALA A 139 24.65 -4.20 -1.62
C ALA A 139 25.18 -4.31 -0.18
N GLY A 140 24.84 -5.41 0.47
CA GLY A 140 25.41 -5.81 1.76
C GLY A 140 24.39 -6.03 2.86
N ASP A 141 23.11 -5.85 2.55
CA ASP A 141 22.00 -5.96 3.49
C ASP A 141 21.69 -7.40 3.88
N THR A 142 20.92 -7.52 4.96
CA THR A 142 20.44 -8.79 5.50
C THR A 142 18.94 -8.69 5.76
N ILE A 143 18.16 -9.55 5.11
CA ILE A 143 16.75 -9.79 5.46
C ILE A 143 16.70 -10.93 6.46
N THR A 144 16.06 -10.71 7.61
CA THR A 144 16.15 -11.62 8.76
C THR A 144 15.06 -12.69 8.82
N ASP A 145 13.93 -12.47 8.16
CA ASP A 145 12.69 -13.23 8.39
C ASP A 145 11.83 -13.43 7.13
N PHE A 146 12.44 -13.37 5.94
CA PHE A 146 11.73 -13.50 4.67
C PHE A 146 10.79 -14.72 4.61
N GLU A 147 9.50 -14.48 4.37
CA GLU A 147 8.46 -15.49 4.25
C GLU A 147 8.24 -15.88 2.77
N VAL A 148 8.79 -17.04 2.37
CA VAL A 148 8.67 -17.58 1.00
C VAL A 148 7.21 -17.70 0.56
N GLY A 149 6.88 -17.10 -0.59
CA GLY A 149 5.53 -17.11 -1.16
C GLY A 149 4.58 -16.08 -0.55
N SER A 150 5.03 -15.29 0.42
CA SER A 150 4.34 -14.11 0.94
C SER A 150 5.09 -12.84 0.54
N ASP A 151 6.38 -12.78 0.91
CA ASP A 151 7.24 -11.61 0.70
C ASP A 151 7.88 -11.60 -0.69
N LEU A 152 8.32 -10.42 -1.10
CA LEU A 152 8.96 -10.17 -2.38
C LEU A 152 10.25 -9.38 -2.22
N ILE A 153 11.27 -9.78 -2.97
CA ILE A 153 12.48 -8.99 -3.20
C ILE A 153 12.34 -8.28 -4.54
N VAL A 154 12.38 -6.94 -4.52
CA VAL A 154 12.12 -6.10 -5.70
C VAL A 154 13.43 -5.57 -6.26
N PHE A 155 13.76 -5.95 -7.49
CA PHE A 155 14.98 -5.61 -8.21
C PHE A 155 14.75 -4.84 -9.52
N THR A 156 13.53 -4.40 -9.81
CA THR A 156 13.19 -3.68 -11.06
C THR A 156 14.13 -2.50 -11.31
N ASP A 157 14.26 -1.60 -10.33
CA ASP A 157 15.15 -0.43 -10.46
C ASP A 157 16.63 -0.82 -10.43
N LEU A 158 17.00 -1.84 -9.63
CA LEU A 158 18.36 -2.39 -9.63
C LEU A 158 18.78 -2.83 -11.04
N PHE A 159 17.91 -3.52 -11.77
CA PHE A 159 18.21 -4.00 -13.11
C PHE A 159 18.25 -2.92 -14.17
N GLU A 160 17.38 -1.92 -14.07
CA GLU A 160 17.52 -0.70 -14.88
C GLU A 160 18.89 -0.04 -14.61
N SER A 161 19.31 0.04 -13.34
CA SER A 161 20.58 0.68 -12.96
C SER A 161 21.84 0.00 -13.54
N ILE A 162 21.76 -1.29 -13.84
CA ILE A 162 22.86 -2.06 -14.46
C ILE A 162 22.66 -2.29 -15.96
N GLY A 163 21.55 -1.80 -16.53
CA GLY A 163 21.24 -1.94 -17.96
C GLY A 163 20.88 -3.35 -18.39
N PHE A 164 20.24 -4.13 -17.53
CA PHE A 164 19.73 -5.45 -17.88
C PHE A 164 18.34 -5.35 -18.53
N GLU A 165 18.20 -5.90 -19.74
CA GLU A 165 16.99 -5.80 -20.57
C GLU A 165 16.27 -7.16 -20.76
N GLY A 166 16.73 -8.21 -20.07
CA GLY A 166 16.17 -9.55 -20.18
C GLY A 166 14.92 -9.77 -19.32
N LEU A 167 14.12 -10.79 -19.65
CA LEU A 167 12.89 -11.13 -18.90
C LEU A 167 13.13 -12.11 -17.74
N ASP A 168 14.25 -12.83 -17.74
CA ASP A 168 14.58 -13.84 -16.75
C ASP A 168 16.05 -13.68 -16.29
N PRO A 169 16.30 -12.83 -15.27
CA PRO A 169 17.63 -12.56 -14.77
C PRO A 169 18.26 -13.75 -14.04
N ILE A 170 17.45 -14.68 -13.52
CA ILE A 170 17.96 -15.93 -12.90
C ILE A 170 18.53 -16.84 -13.99
N SER A 171 17.77 -17.11 -15.06
CA SER A 171 18.24 -17.96 -16.16
C SER A 171 19.37 -17.29 -16.97
N ALA A 172 19.39 -15.96 -17.03
CA ALA A 172 20.50 -15.20 -17.61
C ALA A 172 21.78 -15.23 -16.75
N GLY A 173 21.70 -15.74 -15.51
CA GLY A 173 22.80 -15.78 -14.55
C GLY A 173 23.18 -14.40 -13.99
N VAL A 174 22.32 -13.39 -14.18
CA VAL A 174 22.46 -12.09 -13.53
C VAL A 174 22.17 -12.21 -12.04
N VAL A 175 21.18 -13.02 -11.67
CA VAL A 175 20.90 -13.38 -10.27
C VAL A 175 21.41 -14.79 -10.00
N GLY A 176 22.29 -14.90 -9.00
CA GLY A 176 22.83 -16.16 -8.51
C GLY A 176 22.50 -16.39 -7.03
N PHE A 177 22.64 -17.63 -6.58
CA PHE A 177 22.29 -18.05 -5.23
C PHE A 177 23.39 -18.94 -4.67
N LEU A 178 23.90 -18.59 -3.50
CA LEU A 178 24.92 -19.34 -2.78
C LEU A 178 24.40 -19.69 -1.38
N GLY A 179 24.55 -20.95 -0.95
CA GLY A 179 24.15 -21.37 0.39
C GLY A 179 25.16 -20.96 1.45
N SER A 180 24.67 -20.57 2.63
CA SER A 180 25.48 -20.25 3.81
C SER A 180 24.79 -20.78 5.08
N GLY A 181 24.99 -22.05 5.39
CA GLY A 181 24.17 -22.73 6.41
C GLY A 181 22.72 -22.86 5.91
N ASP A 182 21.76 -22.45 6.74
CA ASP A 182 20.33 -22.38 6.37
C ASP A 182 19.98 -21.10 5.59
N ASN A 183 20.93 -20.18 5.44
CA ASN A 183 20.74 -18.90 4.77
C ASN A 183 21.07 -18.98 3.27
N THR A 184 20.53 -18.05 2.51
CA THR A 184 20.89 -17.82 1.10
C THR A 184 21.57 -16.48 0.92
N ILE A 185 22.70 -16.48 0.22
CA ILE A 185 23.33 -15.27 -0.29
C ILE A 185 22.92 -15.12 -1.75
N ILE A 186 22.21 -14.05 -2.05
CA ILE A 186 21.91 -13.63 -3.42
C ILE A 186 23.12 -12.89 -3.96
N THR A 187 23.52 -13.23 -5.18
CA THR A 187 24.62 -12.60 -5.89
C THR A 187 24.13 -11.92 -7.16
N ILE A 188 24.70 -10.76 -7.49
CA ILE A 188 24.43 -10.06 -8.74
C ILE A 188 25.67 -10.11 -9.65
N ASP A 189 25.47 -10.57 -10.88
CA ASP A 189 26.43 -10.52 -11.98
C ASP A 189 25.92 -9.57 -13.08
N PRO A 190 26.43 -8.32 -13.16
CA PRO A 190 25.80 -7.29 -14.00
C PRO A 190 25.72 -7.63 -15.50
N ASP A 191 26.60 -8.51 -16.01
CA ASP A 191 26.62 -8.92 -17.41
C ASP A 191 26.24 -10.40 -17.64
N GLY A 192 25.78 -11.07 -16.57
CA GLY A 192 25.29 -12.45 -16.59
C GLY A 192 26.28 -13.46 -17.19
N ILE A 193 25.76 -14.58 -17.70
CA ILE A 193 26.60 -15.65 -18.28
C ILE A 193 27.37 -15.25 -19.55
N ALA A 194 26.98 -14.15 -20.19
CA ALA A 194 27.51 -13.72 -21.47
C ALA A 194 28.75 -12.84 -21.36
N GLY A 195 28.97 -12.24 -20.18
CA GLY A 195 30.01 -11.26 -19.98
C GLY A 195 31.22 -11.75 -19.19
N GLY A 196 32.10 -10.81 -18.85
CA GLY A 196 33.39 -11.07 -18.19
C GLY A 196 33.44 -10.57 -16.76
N ALA A 197 32.38 -9.90 -16.28
CA ALA A 197 32.24 -9.58 -14.87
C ALA A 197 32.06 -10.87 -14.05
N ARG A 198 32.04 -10.70 -12.74
CA ARG A 198 31.87 -11.81 -11.81
C ARG A 198 30.73 -11.46 -10.91
N ALA A 199 29.87 -12.45 -10.66
CA ALA A 199 28.89 -12.42 -9.59
C ALA A 199 29.52 -11.96 -8.26
N ARG A 200 28.86 -11.03 -7.59
CA ARG A 200 29.22 -10.53 -6.25
C ARG A 200 28.06 -10.75 -5.29
N SER A 201 28.36 -11.09 -4.04
CA SER A 201 27.36 -11.10 -2.96
C SER A 201 26.69 -9.74 -2.87
N PHE A 202 25.37 -9.75 -2.86
CA PHE A 202 24.54 -8.56 -2.85
C PHE A 202 23.65 -8.52 -1.61
N LEU A 203 22.91 -9.59 -1.33
CA LEU A 203 21.94 -9.64 -0.25
C LEU A 203 22.05 -10.98 0.50
N SER A 204 22.00 -10.93 1.83
CA SER A 204 21.86 -12.11 2.67
C SER A 204 20.39 -12.28 3.07
N VAL A 205 19.85 -13.49 2.93
CA VAL A 205 18.51 -13.83 3.42
C VAL A 205 18.63 -14.96 4.42
N GLU A 206 18.27 -14.67 5.67
CA GLU A 206 18.40 -15.63 6.76
C GLU A 206 17.25 -16.65 6.77
N GLY A 207 17.55 -17.88 7.18
CA GLY A 207 16.53 -18.92 7.38
C GLY A 207 15.88 -19.49 6.11
N VAL A 208 16.24 -18.99 4.91
CA VAL A 208 15.71 -19.49 3.64
C VAL A 208 16.77 -20.24 2.85
N SER A 209 16.50 -21.51 2.55
CA SER A 209 17.38 -22.36 1.74
C SER A 209 17.47 -21.88 0.28
N VAL A 210 18.58 -22.22 -0.39
CA VAL A 210 18.76 -21.88 -1.82
C VAL A 210 17.67 -22.48 -2.68
N GLU A 211 17.19 -23.68 -2.35
CA GLU A 211 16.12 -24.36 -3.09
C GLU A 211 14.82 -23.54 -3.06
N ASN A 212 14.46 -23.03 -1.88
CA ASN A 212 13.25 -22.22 -1.71
C ASN A 212 13.43 -20.80 -2.25
N MET A 213 14.62 -20.22 -2.08
CA MET A 213 14.92 -18.86 -2.54
C MET A 213 15.00 -18.78 -4.07
N LYS A 214 15.47 -19.83 -4.76
CA LYS A 214 15.55 -19.90 -6.22
C LYS A 214 14.19 -20.19 -6.88
N ASN A 215 13.17 -19.43 -6.50
CA ASN A 215 11.89 -19.36 -7.18
C ASN A 215 11.68 -17.92 -7.67
N ALA A 216 11.32 -17.76 -8.94
CA ALA A 216 11.05 -16.44 -9.53
C ALA A 216 9.86 -15.74 -8.84
N ASP A 217 8.93 -16.49 -8.25
CA ASP A 217 7.78 -15.92 -7.53
C ASP A 217 8.17 -15.15 -6.26
N ASN A 218 9.41 -15.31 -5.74
CA ASN A 218 9.92 -14.53 -4.62
C ASN A 218 10.42 -13.14 -5.04
N PHE A 219 10.38 -12.81 -6.33
CA PHE A 219 11.00 -11.61 -6.87
C PHE A 219 10.07 -10.81 -7.76
N VAL A 220 10.35 -9.52 -7.81
CA VAL A 220 9.88 -8.62 -8.87
C VAL A 220 11.12 -8.13 -9.62
N PHE A 221 11.16 -8.39 -10.92
CA PHE A 221 12.27 -8.04 -11.82
C PHE A 221 11.87 -6.94 -12.78
#